data_AF-A0A354HE80-F1
#
_entry.id   AF-A0A354HE80-F1
#
_cell.length_a   1.000
_cell.length_b   1.000
_cell.length_c   1.000
_cell.angle_alpha   90.00
_cell.angle_beta   90.00
_cell.angle_gamma   90.00
#
_symmetry.space_group_name_H-M   'P 1'
#
loop_
_entity.id
_entity.type
_entity.pdbx_description
1 polymer ?
#
loop_
_entity_poly.entity_id
_entity_poly.type
_entity_poly.pdbx_seq_one_letter_code
_entity_poly.pdbx_strand_id
1 'polypeptide(L)'
;MKTKKILLSLIAALAICFCFASCDNSHDTEEMSVAATTASWEYYPDEQPVGYYKRYSVVKDDETFEEMLELRETANKGYLVLKDDWTAYFELDGEITEYTYDRKNLYLKEDTEKNNGFSYVHINGRLIVDYGSTTEQYMILSDDELADYLEHGSDIEIDKEKKY
;
A
#
# COMPACT_ATOMS: atom_id res chain seq x y z
N MET A 1 -40.83 -40.43 -12.75
CA MET A 1 -39.70 -41.09 -13.46
C MET A 1 -38.51 -40.14 -13.34
N LYS A 2 -37.53 -40.35 -12.44
CA LYS A 2 -36.26 -41.12 -12.60
C LYS A 2 -35.60 -40.82 -13.96
N THR A 3 -34.42 -40.20 -14.06
CA THR A 3 -33.13 -40.66 -13.51
C THR A 3 -32.05 -39.56 -13.38
N LYS A 4 -31.23 -39.70 -12.32
CA LYS A 4 -29.90 -39.10 -12.08
C LYS A 4 -28.86 -39.56 -13.13
N LYS A 5 -27.72 -38.85 -13.24
CA LYS A 5 -26.38 -39.42 -13.03
C LYS A 5 -25.27 -38.34 -13.01
N ILE A 6 -24.56 -38.33 -11.87
CA ILE A 6 -23.28 -37.67 -11.61
C ILE A 6 -22.18 -38.57 -12.18
N LEU A 7 -21.17 -38.01 -12.84
CA LEU A 7 -19.97 -38.76 -13.24
C LEU A 7 -18.81 -38.39 -12.30
N LEU A 8 -18.51 -39.29 -11.37
CA LEU A 8 -17.17 -39.45 -10.80
C LEU A 8 -16.31 -40.20 -11.83
N SER A 9 -15.03 -39.88 -11.94
CA SER A 9 -14.04 -40.87 -12.35
C SER A 9 -12.84 -40.83 -11.42
N LEU A 10 -12.52 -42.01 -10.93
CA LEU A 10 -11.54 -42.37 -9.91
C LEU A 10 -10.76 -43.53 -10.52
N ILE A 11 -9.48 -43.34 -10.84
CA ILE A 11 -8.57 -44.43 -11.25
C ILE A 11 -7.20 -44.03 -10.66
N ALA A 12 -6.87 -44.53 -9.47
CA ALA A 12 -6.32 -45.85 -9.16
C ALA A 12 -4.84 -45.98 -9.54
N ALA A 13 -4.05 -46.15 -8.49
CA ALA A 13 -2.62 -46.33 -8.45
C ALA A 13 -2.15 -47.58 -9.22
N LEU A 14 -0.91 -47.55 -9.70
CA LEU A 14 -0.11 -48.77 -9.84
C LEU A 14 1.36 -48.46 -9.54
N ALA A 15 1.84 -49.03 -8.45
CA ALA A 15 3.24 -49.13 -8.10
C ALA A 15 3.91 -50.22 -8.95
N ILE A 16 5.13 -49.95 -9.43
CA ILE A 16 6.08 -51.00 -9.84
C ILE A 16 7.37 -50.77 -9.06
N CYS A 17 7.72 -51.79 -8.30
CA CYS A 17 9.00 -51.97 -7.61
C CYS A 17 9.82 -53.02 -8.40
N PHE A 18 11.10 -53.20 -8.03
CA PHE A 18 12.15 -54.10 -8.55
C PHE A 18 13.09 -53.48 -9.61
N CYS A 19 14.42 -53.61 -9.57
CA CYS A 19 15.39 -54.17 -8.61
C CYS A 19 16.83 -53.80 -9.05
N PHE A 20 17.73 -53.69 -8.07
CA PHE A 20 19.20 -53.89 -8.02
C PHE A 20 20.15 -53.68 -9.23
N ALA A 21 21.30 -53.09 -8.85
CA ALA A 21 22.69 -53.33 -9.28
C ALA A 21 23.33 -52.36 -10.30
N SER A 22 24.34 -51.67 -9.78
CA SER A 22 25.42 -50.85 -10.35
C SER A 22 25.68 -50.88 -11.86
N CYS A 23 25.81 -49.69 -12.43
CA CYS A 23 26.93 -49.30 -13.29
C CYS A 23 27.11 -47.78 -13.23
N ASP A 24 28.33 -47.35 -12.89
CA ASP A 24 28.83 -46.00 -13.07
C ASP A 24 28.62 -45.54 -14.52
N ASN A 25 28.03 -44.37 -14.69
CA ASN A 25 28.47 -43.45 -15.73
C ASN A 25 28.02 -42.03 -15.36
N SER A 26 29.02 -41.22 -15.06
CA SER A 26 28.97 -39.77 -14.90
C SER A 26 28.15 -39.09 -16.00
N HIS A 27 27.12 -38.34 -15.61
CA HIS A 27 26.77 -37.12 -16.31
C HIS A 27 26.00 -36.21 -15.34
N ASP A 28 26.68 -35.17 -14.89
CA ASP A 28 26.11 -34.11 -14.07
C ASP A 28 24.89 -33.51 -14.77
N THR A 29 23.75 -33.60 -14.13
CA THR A 29 22.61 -32.72 -14.37
C THR A 29 21.95 -32.51 -13.01
N GLU A 30 22.48 -31.56 -12.26
CA GLU A 30 21.78 -31.00 -11.11
C GLU A 30 20.45 -30.44 -11.62
N GLU A 31 19.37 -31.18 -11.40
CA GLU A 31 18.03 -30.60 -11.45
C GLU A 31 17.93 -29.62 -10.28
N MET A 32 18.27 -28.37 -10.56
CA MET A 32 18.04 -27.25 -9.66
C MET A 32 16.52 -27.09 -9.52
N SER A 33 15.95 -27.77 -8.53
CA SER A 33 14.56 -27.57 -8.13
C SER A 33 14.43 -26.14 -7.65
N VAL A 34 13.96 -25.25 -8.53
CA VAL A 34 13.60 -23.89 -8.14
C VAL A 34 12.34 -24.03 -7.29
N ALA A 35 12.53 -24.17 -5.99
CA ALA A 35 11.45 -24.05 -5.03
C ALA A 35 10.81 -22.69 -5.31
N ALA A 36 9.58 -22.70 -5.79
CA ALA A 36 8.77 -21.51 -5.88
C ALA A 36 8.51 -21.07 -4.43
N THR A 37 9.42 -20.28 -3.87
CA THR A 37 9.16 -19.48 -2.69
C THR A 37 8.05 -18.52 -3.08
N THR A 38 6.81 -18.92 -2.81
CA THR A 38 5.71 -18.00 -2.61
C THR A 38 6.18 -17.03 -1.52
N ALA A 39 6.68 -15.87 -1.95
CA ALA A 39 6.96 -14.75 -1.06
C ALA A 39 5.63 -14.40 -0.39
N SER A 40 5.44 -14.92 0.81
CA SER A 40 4.49 -14.41 1.77
C SER A 40 4.99 -13.02 2.10
N TRP A 41 4.38 -12.00 1.50
CA TRP A 41 4.52 -10.62 1.98
C TRP A 41 3.89 -10.59 3.37
N GLU A 42 4.70 -10.88 4.37
CA GLU A 42 4.31 -10.82 5.75
C GLU A 42 4.08 -9.33 6.07
N TYR A 43 2.81 -8.95 6.12
CA TYR A 43 2.36 -7.58 6.37
C TYR A 43 2.64 -7.25 7.83
N TYR A 44 3.69 -6.45 8.05
CA TYR A 44 3.96 -5.82 9.33
C TYR A 44 3.50 -4.36 9.23
N PRO A 45 2.30 -4.01 9.72
CA PRO A 45 1.94 -2.61 9.84
C PRO A 45 2.93 -1.97 10.82
N ASP A 46 3.58 -0.90 10.39
CA ASP A 46 4.35 -0.05 11.28
C ASP A 46 3.48 0.47 12.44
N GLU A 47 4.13 1.05 13.44
CA GLU A 47 3.51 1.90 14.45
C GLU A 47 2.56 2.92 13.79
N GLN A 48 1.60 3.44 14.57
CA GLN A 48 0.49 4.28 14.09
C GLN A 48 0.96 5.29 13.03
N PRO A 49 0.17 5.54 11.96
CA PRO A 49 0.60 6.36 10.82
C PRO A 49 0.66 7.87 11.13
N VAL A 50 0.80 8.26 12.40
CA VAL A 50 0.91 9.64 12.85
C VAL A 50 2.20 10.25 12.29
N GLY A 51 2.11 11.42 11.68
CA GLY A 51 3.26 12.09 11.09
C GLY A 51 2.89 13.14 10.05
N TYR A 52 3.95 13.78 9.53
CA TYR A 52 3.87 14.73 8.42
C TYR A 52 4.42 14.04 7.19
N TYR A 53 3.67 14.08 6.09
CA TYR A 53 4.00 13.38 4.87
C TYR A 53 3.96 14.33 3.68
N LYS A 54 4.94 14.23 2.79
CA LYS A 54 4.93 14.87 1.48
C LYS A 54 4.31 13.92 0.47
N ARG A 55 3.39 14.43 -0.35
CA ARG A 55 2.87 13.68 -1.49
C ARG A 55 3.95 13.53 -2.55
N TYR A 56 4.21 12.29 -2.93
CA TYR A 56 5.30 11.91 -3.82
C TYR A 56 4.81 11.55 -5.22
N SER A 57 3.63 10.94 -5.32
CA SER A 57 3.04 10.56 -6.61
C SER A 57 1.54 10.49 -6.54
N VAL A 58 0.90 10.83 -7.65
CA VAL A 58 -0.51 10.58 -7.93
C VAL A 58 -0.55 9.72 -9.19
N VAL A 59 -1.28 8.61 -9.14
CA VAL A 59 -1.52 7.73 -10.29
C VAL A 59 -3.02 7.62 -10.43
N LYS A 60 -3.54 7.90 -11.62
CA LYS A 60 -4.96 7.78 -11.92
C LYS A 60 -5.14 6.90 -13.15
N ASP A 61 -6.25 6.19 -13.17
CA ASP A 61 -6.59 5.30 -14.28
C ASP A 61 -6.79 6.09 -15.58
N ASP A 62 -6.43 5.45 -16.70
CA ASP A 62 -6.65 5.94 -18.07
C ASP A 62 -5.99 7.30 -18.44
N GLU A 63 -4.88 7.67 -17.80
CA GLU A 63 -4.17 8.91 -18.10
C GLU A 63 -3.18 8.83 -19.27
N THR A 64 -3.08 9.93 -20.00
CA THR A 64 -2.02 10.17 -20.99
C THR A 64 -0.68 10.49 -20.32
N PHE A 65 0.41 10.41 -21.09
CA PHE A 65 1.74 10.72 -20.56
C PHE A 65 1.87 12.19 -20.14
N GLU A 66 1.27 13.10 -20.90
CA GLU A 66 1.22 14.52 -20.59
C GLU A 66 0.49 14.78 -19.26
N GLU A 67 -0.67 14.15 -19.03
CA GLU A 67 -1.43 14.28 -17.78
C GLU A 67 -0.63 13.75 -16.57
N MET A 68 0.08 12.62 -16.73
CA MET A 68 0.95 12.10 -15.68
C MET A 68 2.09 13.06 -15.30
N LEU A 69 2.64 13.81 -16.26
CA LEU A 69 3.68 14.82 -15.98
C LEU A 69 3.12 16.00 -15.18
N GLU A 70 1.95 16.51 -15.55
CA GLU A 70 1.28 17.60 -14.83
C GLU A 70 0.92 17.18 -13.40
N LEU A 71 0.44 15.95 -13.21
CA LEU A 71 0.17 15.40 -11.90
C LEU A 71 1.42 15.24 -11.05
N ARG A 72 2.57 14.89 -11.65
CA ARG A 72 3.83 14.80 -10.91
C ARG A 72 4.25 16.15 -10.33
N GLU A 73 4.10 17.23 -11.09
CA GLU A 73 4.42 18.57 -10.58
C GLU A 73 3.50 18.98 -9.44
N THR A 74 2.21 18.67 -9.57
CA THR A 74 1.18 18.93 -8.55
C THR A 74 1.34 18.03 -7.32
N ALA A 75 1.80 16.78 -7.52
CA ALA A 75 2.02 15.82 -6.45
C ALA A 75 3.01 16.37 -5.42
N ASN A 76 4.13 16.93 -5.89
CA ASN A 76 5.24 17.39 -5.06
C ASN A 76 4.95 18.62 -4.18
N LYS A 77 3.75 19.20 -4.28
CA LYS A 77 3.31 20.35 -3.46
C LYS A 77 2.40 19.98 -2.30
N GLY A 78 1.82 18.77 -2.31
CA GLY A 78 0.83 18.38 -1.32
C GLY A 78 1.46 17.83 -0.04
N TYR A 79 0.90 18.19 1.12
CA TYR A 79 1.28 17.65 2.42
C TYR A 79 0.08 17.01 3.10
N LEU A 80 0.27 15.81 3.65
CA LEU A 80 -0.72 15.10 4.44
C LEU A 80 -0.21 15.00 5.88
N VAL A 81 -1.02 15.43 6.85
CA VAL A 81 -0.65 15.40 8.26
C VAL A 81 -1.65 14.55 9.01
N LEU A 82 -1.18 13.49 9.66
CA LEU A 82 -1.96 12.60 10.51
C LEU A 82 -1.59 12.88 11.97
N LYS A 83 -2.57 13.25 12.79
CA LYS A 83 -2.40 13.58 14.21
C LYS A 83 -2.72 12.40 15.11
N ASP A 84 -2.24 12.46 16.35
CA ASP A 84 -2.45 11.45 17.40
C ASP A 84 -3.92 11.34 17.88
N ASP A 85 -4.72 12.37 17.63
CA ASP A 85 -6.15 12.44 17.97
C ASP A 85 -7.09 11.83 16.91
N TRP A 86 -6.55 11.09 15.93
CA TRP A 86 -7.28 10.48 14.81
C TRP A 86 -7.90 11.48 13.81
N THR A 87 -7.42 12.71 13.82
CA THR A 87 -7.69 13.69 12.77
C THR A 87 -6.53 13.78 11.78
N ALA A 88 -6.85 14.13 10.54
CA ALA A 88 -5.85 14.36 9.52
C ALA A 88 -6.27 15.54 8.64
N TYR A 89 -5.30 16.15 7.96
CA TYR A 89 -5.58 17.15 6.94
C TYR A 89 -4.60 17.03 5.79
N PHE A 90 -5.11 17.28 4.59
CA PHE A 90 -4.32 17.40 3.38
C PHE A 90 -4.28 18.87 2.97
N GLU A 91 -3.08 19.41 2.80
CA GLU A 91 -2.81 20.76 2.35
C GLU A 91 -2.27 20.72 0.91
N LEU A 92 -2.84 21.52 0.02
CA LEU A 92 -2.36 21.71 -1.34
C LEU A 92 -2.56 23.17 -1.76
N ASP A 93 -1.47 23.86 -2.10
CA ASP A 93 -1.49 25.25 -2.56
C ASP A 93 -2.31 26.19 -1.63
N GLY A 94 -2.27 25.95 -0.31
CA GLY A 94 -2.97 26.71 0.72
C GLY A 94 -4.42 26.29 0.99
N GLU A 95 -4.95 25.33 0.23
CA GLU A 95 -6.27 24.74 0.49
C GLU A 95 -6.15 23.52 1.40
N ILE A 96 -7.07 23.40 2.36
CA ILE A 96 -7.08 22.32 3.36
C ILE A 96 -8.30 21.43 3.15
N THR A 97 -8.06 20.13 3.03
CA THR A 97 -9.10 19.09 3.12
C THR A 97 -8.94 18.36 4.44
N GLU A 98 -10.00 18.31 5.25
CA GLU A 98 -9.97 17.68 6.56
C GLU A 98 -10.53 16.25 6.54
N TYR A 99 -9.89 15.37 7.32
CA TYR A 99 -10.24 13.97 7.45
C TYR A 99 -10.30 13.54 8.93
N THR A 100 -11.03 12.47 9.18
CA THR A 100 -10.77 11.59 10.32
C THR A 100 -10.22 10.27 9.78
N TYR A 101 -9.49 9.51 10.58
CA TYR A 101 -8.97 8.23 10.13
C TYR A 101 -9.07 7.15 11.21
N ASP A 102 -9.01 5.91 10.77
CA ASP A 102 -8.80 4.75 11.62
C ASP A 102 -7.61 3.95 11.10
N ARG A 103 -7.43 2.70 11.55
CA ARG A 103 -6.28 1.86 11.17
C ARG A 103 -6.29 1.40 9.70
N LYS A 104 -7.35 1.67 8.95
CA LYS A 104 -7.54 1.14 7.59
C LYS A 104 -7.96 2.19 6.59
N ASN A 105 -8.72 3.20 7.03
CA ASN A 105 -9.30 4.17 6.11
C ASN A 105 -9.16 5.61 6.59
N LEU A 106 -9.09 6.51 5.62
CA LEU A 106 -9.32 7.95 5.75
C LEU A 106 -10.78 8.24 5.39
N TYR A 107 -11.42 9.11 6.16
CA TYR A 107 -12.79 9.54 5.95
C TYR A 107 -12.80 11.05 5.88
N LEU A 108 -13.49 11.63 4.91
CA LEU A 108 -13.73 13.08 4.92
C LEU A 108 -14.41 13.46 6.24
N LYS A 109 -14.05 14.61 6.82
CA LYS A 109 -14.60 15.06 8.11
C LYS A 109 -16.13 15.15 8.11
N GLU A 110 -16.73 15.41 6.96
CA GLU A 110 -18.18 15.46 6.73
C GLU A 110 -18.86 14.08 6.65
N ASP A 111 -18.11 13.00 6.39
CA ASP A 111 -18.63 11.63 6.39
C ASP A 111 -18.72 11.07 7.82
N THR A 112 -19.70 11.60 8.56
CA THR A 112 -19.95 11.23 9.96
C THR A 112 -20.35 9.77 10.15
N GLU A 113 -20.91 9.13 9.11
CA GLU A 113 -21.31 7.72 9.14
C GLU A 113 -20.17 6.77 8.77
N LYS A 114 -19.05 7.30 8.24
CA LYS A 114 -17.87 6.54 7.83
C LYS A 114 -18.17 5.47 6.77
N ASN A 115 -19.07 5.79 5.83
CA ASN A 115 -19.48 4.87 4.77
C ASN A 115 -18.57 4.92 3.55
N ASN A 116 -17.83 6.02 3.36
CA ASN A 116 -17.04 6.31 2.17
C ASN A 116 -15.56 6.48 2.53
N GLY A 117 -14.99 5.48 3.18
CA GLY A 117 -13.59 5.47 3.57
C GLY A 117 -12.65 5.19 2.38
N PHE A 118 -11.55 5.93 2.31
CA PHE A 118 -10.44 5.68 1.40
C PHE A 118 -9.43 4.77 2.08
N SER A 119 -9.25 3.57 1.56
CA SER A 119 -8.35 2.59 2.17
C SER A 119 -6.91 3.05 2.03
N TYR A 120 -6.10 2.80 3.06
CA TYR A 120 -4.67 3.09 3.01
C TYR A 120 -3.81 1.98 3.59
N VAL A 121 -2.53 2.00 3.23
CA VAL A 121 -1.49 1.15 3.79
C VAL A 121 -0.32 2.03 4.24
N HIS A 122 0.19 1.78 5.45
CA HIS A 122 1.41 2.38 5.98
C HIS A 122 2.52 1.33 6.00
N ILE A 123 3.64 1.59 5.31
CA ILE A 123 4.78 0.69 5.21
C ILE A 123 6.10 1.46 5.03
N ASN A 124 7.05 1.24 5.94
CA ASN A 124 8.38 1.84 5.93
C ASN A 124 8.35 3.38 5.79
N GLY A 125 7.49 4.05 6.56
CA GLY A 125 7.32 5.50 6.51
C GLY A 125 6.64 6.02 5.23
N ARG A 126 6.09 5.13 4.40
CA ARG A 126 5.27 5.49 3.24
C ARG A 126 3.80 5.24 3.53
N LEU A 127 2.96 6.22 3.22
CA LEU A 127 1.51 6.07 3.22
C LEU A 127 1.02 5.95 1.77
N ILE A 128 0.25 4.91 1.46
CA ILE A 128 -0.37 4.71 0.15
C ILE A 128 -1.87 4.74 0.35
N VAL A 129 -2.57 5.66 -0.29
CA VAL A 129 -4.02 5.86 -0.18
C VAL A 129 -4.67 5.57 -1.51
N ASP A 130 -5.71 4.74 -1.49
CA ASP A 130 -6.51 4.38 -2.66
C ASP A 130 -7.89 5.05 -2.58
N TYR A 131 -8.15 5.95 -3.54
CA TYR A 131 -9.41 6.66 -3.74
C TYR A 131 -10.31 5.98 -4.77
N GLY A 132 -9.98 4.77 -5.22
CA GLY A 132 -10.75 3.95 -6.16
C GLY A 132 -10.27 4.08 -7.61
N SER A 133 -10.26 5.29 -8.15
CA SER A 133 -9.72 5.58 -9.51
C SER A 133 -8.36 6.26 -9.48
N THR A 134 -7.89 6.61 -8.28
CA THR A 134 -6.67 7.36 -8.05
C THR A 134 -5.95 6.76 -6.85
N THR A 135 -4.67 6.45 -7.01
CA THR A 135 -3.78 6.05 -5.92
C THR A 135 -2.78 7.17 -5.66
N GLU A 136 -2.70 7.63 -4.41
CA GLU A 136 -1.73 8.62 -3.98
C GLU A 136 -0.70 7.97 -3.05
N GLN A 137 0.57 8.36 -3.21
CA GLN A 137 1.65 7.93 -2.32
C GLN A 137 2.24 9.15 -1.62
N TYR A 138 2.48 9.00 -0.33
CA TYR A 138 3.07 10.00 0.53
C TYR A 138 4.27 9.40 1.26
N MET A 139 5.30 10.20 1.44
CA MET A 139 6.52 9.84 2.16
C MET A 139 6.61 10.69 3.42
N ILE A 140 6.94 10.07 4.56
CA ILE A 140 7.20 10.80 5.79
C ILE A 140 8.30 11.85 5.56
N LEU A 141 8.12 13.05 6.11
CA LEU A 141 9.13 14.09 6.04
C LEU A 141 10.36 13.66 6.84
N SER A 142 11.54 13.92 6.29
CA SER A 142 12.76 13.96 7.09
C SER A 142 12.73 15.12 8.08
N ASP A 143 13.58 15.07 9.11
CA ASP A 143 13.67 16.15 10.12
C ASP A 143 13.91 17.52 9.49
N ASP A 144 14.77 17.59 8.45
CA ASP A 144 15.08 18.82 7.74
C ASP A 144 13.86 19.34 6.94
N GLU A 145 13.14 18.46 6.26
CA GLU A 145 11.93 18.82 5.51
C GLU A 145 10.78 19.22 6.44
N LEU A 146 10.67 18.58 7.60
CA LEU A 146 9.70 18.95 8.62
C LEU A 146 10.00 20.33 9.18
N ALA A 147 11.27 20.61 9.49
CA ALA A 147 11.68 21.93 9.95
C ALA A 147 11.33 23.02 8.93
N ASP A 148 11.63 22.79 7.65
CA ASP A 148 11.28 23.71 6.57
C ASP A 148 9.77 23.91 6.42
N TYR A 149 8.99 22.82 6.46
CA TYR A 149 7.53 22.88 6.40
C TYR A 149 6.93 23.68 7.57
N LEU A 150 7.44 23.50 8.79
CA LEU A 150 6.94 24.22 9.97
C LEU A 150 7.37 25.70 10.02
N GLU A 151 8.47 26.05 9.35
CA GLU A 151 8.98 27.43 9.29
C GLU A 151 8.36 28.24 8.14
N HIS A 152 8.18 27.62 6.97
CA HIS A 152 7.81 28.29 5.72
C HIS A 152 6.58 27.69 5.03
N GLY A 153 6.19 26.47 5.38
CA GLY A 153 5.27 25.65 4.58
C GLY A 153 3.80 25.78 4.96
N SER A 154 3.45 26.29 6.13
CA SER A 154 2.05 26.47 6.52
C SER A 154 1.74 27.93 6.85
N ASP A 155 0.88 28.57 6.04
CA ASP A 155 0.16 29.80 6.45
C ASP A 155 -0.90 29.51 7.55
N ILE A 156 -0.98 28.25 7.98
CA ILE A 156 -1.78 27.78 9.10
C ILE A 156 -1.05 28.17 10.39
N GLU A 157 -1.73 28.88 11.29
CA GLU A 157 -1.28 29.01 12.69
C GLU A 157 -1.30 27.61 13.35
N ILE A 158 -0.25 26.83 13.15
CA ILE A 158 -0.02 25.58 13.89
C ILE A 158 0.34 26.03 15.31
N ASP A 159 -0.51 25.66 16.27
CA ASP A 159 -0.32 25.92 17.70
C ASP A 159 1.06 25.37 18.14
N LYS A 160 2.05 26.27 18.26
CA LYS A 160 3.47 25.94 18.46
C LYS A 160 3.77 25.41 19.88
N GLU A 161 2.76 25.14 20.70
CA GLU A 161 2.92 24.83 22.13
C GLU A 161 3.01 23.34 22.48
N LYS A 162 2.88 22.40 21.54
CA LYS A 162 3.09 20.97 21.85
C LYS A 162 4.40 20.45 21.25
N LYS A 163 5.48 20.64 22.01
CA LYS A 163 6.67 19.79 21.91
C LYS A 163 6.30 18.39 22.38
N TYR A 164 6.49 17.38 21.53
CA TYR A 164 6.57 15.98 21.95
C TYR A 164 7.87 15.73 22.74
#